data_AF-A0A483ZE63-F1
#
_entry.id   AF-A0A483ZE63-F1
#
_cell.length_a   1.000
_cell.length_b   1.000
_cell.length_c   1.000
_cell.angle_alpha   90.00
_cell.angle_beta   90.00
_cell.angle_gamma   90.00
#
_symmetry.space_group_name_H-M   'P 1'
#
loop_
_entity.id
_entity.type
_entity.pdbx_description
1 polymer ?
#
loop_
_entity_poly.entity_id
_entity_poly.type
_entity_poly.pdbx_seq_one_letter_code
_entity_poly.pdbx_strand_id
1 'polypeptide(L)'
;HEVVPLPAIEEHYSTAGEVAAQLGCTANKIGRVANKHNLKTEQYGKFFLDKSRHSDKQVEAFRYNAEGVQALRHLIHGADVA
;
A
#
# COMPACT_ATOMS: atom_id res chain seq x y z
N HIS A 1 31.59 6.10 13.96
CA HIS A 1 30.67 5.19 13.26
C HIS A 1 29.40 5.99 13.02
N GLU A 2 29.29 6.58 11.84
CA GLU A 2 28.20 7.49 11.48
C GLU A 2 27.55 6.93 10.21
N VAL A 3 26.40 6.29 10.36
CA VAL A 3 25.44 6.09 9.26
C VAL A 3 24.12 5.60 9.84
N VAL A 4 23.15 6.49 9.97
CA VAL A 4 21.75 6.16 9.67
C VAL A 4 21.13 7.41 9.06
N PRO A 5 21.11 7.58 7.72
CA PRO A 5 20.22 8.56 7.14
C PRO A 5 18.80 8.13 7.50
N LEU A 6 18.13 8.90 8.36
CA LEU A 6 16.69 8.78 8.57
C LEU A 6 16.06 8.98 7.18
N PRO A 7 15.36 7.96 6.65
CA PRO A 7 14.86 8.05 5.30
C PRO A 7 13.94 9.27 5.24
N ALA A 8 14.27 10.21 4.35
CA ALA A 8 13.34 11.24 3.94
C ALA A 8 12.07 10.50 3.53
N ILE A 9 11.01 10.66 4.31
CA ILE A 9 9.69 10.14 3.96
C ILE A 9 9.19 11.11 2.89
N GLU A 10 9.83 11.09 1.71
CA GLU A 10 9.17 11.54 0.52
C GLU A 10 7.88 10.71 0.45
N GLU A 11 6.73 11.36 0.51
CA GLU A 11 5.41 10.73 0.46
C GLU A 11 5.20 10.07 -0.91
N HIS A 12 5.88 8.95 -1.12
CA HIS A 12 5.75 8.10 -2.29
C HIS A 12 4.60 7.15 -2.04
N TYR A 13 3.47 7.46 -2.66
CA TYR A 13 2.33 6.56 -2.69
C TYR A 13 2.64 5.35 -3.58
N SER A 14 2.86 4.20 -2.95
CA SER A 14 3.13 2.93 -3.61
C SER A 14 1.83 2.24 -4.02
N THR A 15 1.81 1.65 -5.21
CA THR A 15 0.65 0.86 -5.66
C THR A 15 0.57 -0.47 -4.90
N ALA A 16 -0.62 -1.10 -4.87
CA ALA A 16 -0.80 -2.43 -4.29
C ALA A 16 0.16 -3.48 -4.91
N GLY A 17 0.53 -3.32 -6.18
CA GLY A 17 1.46 -4.20 -6.87
C GLY A 17 2.90 -4.06 -6.39
N GLU A 18 3.38 -2.83 -6.20
CA GLU A 18 4.73 -2.57 -5.69
C GLU A 18 4.89 -3.05 -4.25
N VAL A 19 3.91 -2.75 -3.40
CA VAL A 19 3.90 -3.22 -2.01
C VAL A 19 3.86 -4.74 -1.96
N ALA A 20 3.07 -5.36 -2.83
CA ALA A 20 3.01 -6.80 -2.93
C ALA A 20 4.36 -7.42 -3.35
N ALA A 21 5.03 -6.85 -4.34
CA ALA A 21 6.34 -7.31 -4.81
C ALA A 21 7.40 -7.20 -3.70
N GLN A 22 7.42 -6.10 -2.95
CA GLN A 22 8.32 -5.92 -1.80
C GLN A 22 8.07 -6.93 -0.68
N LEU A 23 6.81 -7.30 -0.45
CA LEU A 23 6.40 -8.23 0.60
C LEU A 23 6.38 -9.71 0.13
N GLY A 24 6.75 -9.99 -1.12
CA GLY A 24 6.69 -11.35 -1.69
C GLY A 24 5.28 -11.92 -1.80
N CYS A 25 4.28 -11.08 -2.05
CA CYS A 25 2.88 -11.47 -2.17
C CYS A 25 2.22 -10.91 -3.44
N THR A 26 0.90 -11.03 -3.55
CA THR A 26 0.14 -10.55 -4.72
C THR A 26 -0.66 -9.29 -4.40
N ALA A 27 -0.85 -8.42 -5.40
CA ALA A 27 -1.66 -7.21 -5.25
C ALA A 27 -3.09 -7.53 -4.76
N ASN A 28 -3.64 -8.68 -5.17
CA ASN A 28 -4.91 -9.20 -4.68
C ASN A 28 -4.88 -9.48 -3.17
N LYS A 29 -3.81 -10.11 -2.66
CA LYS A 29 -3.65 -10.34 -1.21
C LYS A 29 -3.60 -9.01 -0.45
N ILE A 30 -2.82 -8.03 -0.96
CA ILE A 30 -2.79 -6.68 -0.39
C ILE A 30 -4.18 -6.07 -0.33
N GLY A 31 -4.93 -6.08 -1.44
CA GLY A 31 -6.29 -5.57 -1.49
C GLY A 31 -7.24 -6.26 -0.51
N ARG A 32 -7.14 -7.59 -0.36
CA ARG A 32 -7.97 -8.35 0.60
C ARG A 32 -7.63 -8.00 2.04
N VAL A 33 -6.35 -7.92 2.40
CA VAL A 33 -5.91 -7.52 3.75
C VAL A 33 -6.34 -6.09 4.05
N ALA A 34 -6.15 -5.18 3.11
CA ALA A 34 -6.54 -3.79 3.27
C ALA A 34 -8.06 -3.62 3.48
N ASN A 35 -8.90 -4.32 2.71
CA ASN A 35 -10.35 -4.31 2.94
C ASN A 35 -10.72 -4.98 4.28
N LYS A 36 -10.11 -6.13 4.62
CA LYS A 36 -10.40 -6.87 5.85
C LYS A 36 -10.06 -6.07 7.12
N HIS A 37 -8.96 -5.34 7.10
CA HIS A 37 -8.48 -4.52 8.22
C HIS A 37 -8.86 -3.05 8.10
N ASN A 38 -9.69 -2.68 7.11
CA ASN A 38 -10.10 -1.30 6.85
C ASN A 38 -8.91 -0.32 6.73
N LEU A 39 -7.83 -0.75 6.06
CA LEU A 39 -6.64 0.08 5.81
C LEU A 39 -6.82 1.05 4.63
N LYS A 40 -7.95 1.03 3.94
CA LYS A 40 -8.23 1.96 2.84
C LYS A 40 -8.75 3.29 3.36
N THR A 41 -7.97 3.93 4.21
CA THR A 41 -8.29 5.24 4.80
C THR A 41 -7.26 6.27 4.36
N GLU A 42 -7.62 7.54 4.46
CA GLU A 42 -6.73 8.67 4.13
C GLU A 42 -5.44 8.67 4.97
N GLN A 43 -5.45 8.00 6.13
CA GLN A 43 -4.27 7.85 6.99
C GLN A 43 -3.22 6.89 6.39
N TYR A 44 -3.66 5.83 5.70
CA TYR A 44 -2.79 4.77 5.18
C TYR A 44 -2.57 4.87 3.66
N GLY A 45 -3.15 5.87 3.01
CA GLY A 45 -3.06 6.02 1.57
C GLY A 45 -4.12 6.94 1.02
N LYS A 46 -4.26 6.94 -0.30
CA LYS A 46 -5.26 7.78 -0.98
C LYS A 46 -5.80 7.07 -2.21
N PHE A 47 -7.07 7.33 -2.51
CA PHE A 47 -7.68 6.91 -3.77
C PHE A 47 -7.28 7.87 -4.88
N PHE A 48 -6.68 7.32 -5.93
CA PHE A 48 -6.38 8.03 -7.16
C PHE A 48 -7.43 7.64 -8.21
N LEU A 49 -8.05 8.64 -8.82
CA LEU A 49 -8.97 8.45 -9.92
C LEU A 49 -8.16 8.26 -11.20
N ASP A 50 -8.02 7.02 -11.66
CA ASP A 50 -7.41 6.74 -12.95
C ASP A 50 -8.50 6.77 -14.02
N LYS A 51 -8.36 7.69 -14.99
CA LYS A 51 -9.25 7.73 -16.15
C LYS A 51 -8.80 6.71 -17.16
N SER A 52 -9.62 5.67 -17.36
CA SER A 52 -9.48 4.76 -18.48
C SER A 52 -9.62 5.53 -19.80
N ARG A 53 -8.59 5.49 -20.64
CA ARG A 53 -8.52 6.24 -21.93
C ARG A 53 -9.57 5.79 -22.96
N HIS A 54 -10.34 4.74 -22.69
CA HIS A 54 -11.23 4.07 -23.65
C HIS A 54 -12.66 3.83 -23.13
N SER A 55 -13.01 4.30 -21.93
CA SER A 55 -14.37 4.15 -21.40
C SER A 55 -14.60 5.18 -20.30
N ASP A 56 -15.78 5.79 -20.27
CA ASP A 56 -16.22 6.78 -19.25
C ASP A 56 -16.27 6.21 -17.81
N LYS A 57 -15.78 4.98 -17.58
CA LYS A 57 -15.59 4.41 -16.26
C LYS A 57 -14.32 4.95 -15.62
N GLN A 58 -14.49 5.79 -14.61
CA GLN A 58 -13.43 6.13 -13.67
C GLN A 58 -13.17 4.91 -12.79
N VAL A 59 -11.92 4.45 -12.74
CA VAL A 59 -11.51 3.36 -11.85
C VAL A 59 -10.71 3.97 -10.71
N GLU A 60 -11.18 3.78 -9.49
CA GLU A 60 -10.48 4.23 -8.29
C GLU A 60 -9.36 3.24 -7.94
N ALA A 61 -8.12 3.71 -7.98
CA ALA A 61 -6.94 2.96 -7.58
C ALA A 61 -6.41 3.48 -6.24
N PHE A 62 -6.48 2.66 -5.20
CA PHE A 62 -5.89 3.00 -3.90
C PHE A 62 -4.37 2.85 -3.95
N ARG A 63 -3.65 3.89 -3.52
CA ARG A 63 -2.20 3.83 -3.31
C ARG A 63 -1.87 4.02 -1.84
N TYR A 64 -0.93 3.23 -1.35
CA TYR A 64 -0.52 3.18 0.05
C TYR A 64 0.63 4.14 0.30
N ASN A 65 0.56 4.94 1.36
CA ASN A 65 1.69 5.73 1.84
C ASN A 65 2.61 4.85 2.71
N ALA A 66 3.69 5.44 3.24
CA ALA A 66 4.62 4.74 4.13
C ALA A 66 3.91 4.02 5.30
N GLU A 67 2.93 4.67 5.94
CA GLU A 67 2.15 4.10 7.04
C GLU A 67 1.30 2.90 6.59
N GLY A 68 0.66 2.97 5.43
CA GLY A 68 -0.11 1.86 4.86
C GLY A 68 0.77 0.67 4.51
N VAL A 69 1.97 0.92 3.97
CA VAL A 69 2.96 -0.13 3.71
C VAL A 69 3.43 -0.78 5.00
N GLN A 70 3.72 0.02 6.04
CA GLN A 70 4.09 -0.47 7.38
C GLN A 70 2.98 -1.34 7.97
N ALA A 71 1.74 -0.87 7.94
CA ALA A 71 0.58 -1.62 8.44
C ALA A 71 0.38 -2.93 7.68
N LEU A 72 0.44 -2.91 6.34
CA LEU A 72 0.37 -4.11 5.51
C LEU A 72 1.50 -5.09 5.80
N ARG A 73 2.74 -4.59 5.95
CA ARG A 73 3.90 -5.40 6.32
C ARG A 73 3.68 -6.07 7.66
N HIS A 74 3.21 -5.33 8.65
CA HIS A 74 2.90 -5.84 9.98
C HIS A 74 1.76 -6.88 9.94
N LEU A 75 0.71 -6.67 9.15
CA LEU A 75 -0.38 -7.65 9.03
C LEU A 75 0.02 -8.90 8.26
N ILE A 76 0.93 -8.80 7.28
CA ILE A 76 1.34 -9.92 6.43
C ILE A 76 2.46 -10.74 7.07
N HIS A 77 3.44 -10.10 7.70
CA HIS A 77 4.54 -10.78 8.39
C HIS A 77 4.22 -11.04 9.86
N GLY A 78 3.49 -10.14 10.53
CA GLY A 78 3.07 -10.30 11.93
C GLY A 78 1.94 -11.31 12.12
N ALA A 79 1.20 -11.68 11.06
CA ALA A 79 0.26 -12.80 11.13
C ALA A 79 0.95 -14.18 11.11
N ASP A 80 2.25 -14.25 10.79
CA ASP A 80 3.04 -15.49 10.76
C ASP A 80 3.62 -15.85 12.15
N VAL A 81 3.50 -14.95 13.13
CA VAL A 81 3.94 -15.14 14.52
C VAL A 81 2.74 -15.28 15.47
N ALA A 82 2.03 -16.40 15.38
CA ALA A 82 1.04 -16.82 16.38
C ALA A 82 1.09 -18.33 16.60
#